data_AF-A0A3B3CIM7-F1
#
_entry.id   AF-A0A3B3CIM7-F1
#
_cell.length_a   1.000
_cell.length_b   1.000
_cell.length_c   1.000
_cell.angle_alpha   90.00
_cell.angle_beta   90.00
_cell.angle_gamma   90.00
#
_symmetry.space_group_name_H-M   'P 1'
#
loop_
_entity.id
_entity.type
_entity.pdbx_description
1 polymer ?
#
loop_
_entity_poly.entity_id
_entity_poly.type
_entity_poly.pdbx_seq_one_letter_code
_entity_poly.pdbx_strand_id
1 'polypeptide(L)'
;MGSVLALSSNPGHQNWPFSTEPPLSRWDTHPAHWDSPPRWERKDGRLPNPGSFHSLHRSCKDVFPHQIEGVKMIINKTLSSFFKVSHSVHLSAVSPSYYRFHVEHLQSDDYSKDKEAPALIGEMDSSGSLNAHALLHLTERVRARTVFQTQQSQFVTWQFETEYRGSDFTAAVTVANPDILRESVILVAHFLQSVSSGLVLGGELVYHRGRAEEGGILTLAGQYSRPNWVATLNAGKGGAHASYYHRANKQIQVGVEFEATTRTQETTTSFGYQMELPEANMVFRGMINSRCIIGGVLEKRLLPLPATLIMGAFVNHRGDKLQPQGFTPLESKGAVSVLPGLLMLRHLLTDHVPHVLLGRSRRKTGGSVQLRRSTGGFGFHTPTCQASSS
;
A
#
# COMPACT_ATOMS: atom_id res chain seq x y z
N MET A 1 11.46 -11.09 77.54
CA MET A 1 10.77 -10.71 76.29
C MET A 1 10.78 -11.92 75.37
N GLY A 2 9.59 -12.46 75.04
CA GLY A 2 9.29 -13.20 73.80
C GLY A 2 9.83 -14.63 73.56
N SER A 3 8.98 -15.62 73.87
CA SER A 3 8.76 -17.00 73.34
C SER A 3 9.31 -17.41 71.95
N VAL A 4 9.33 -18.66 71.44
CA VAL A 4 9.20 -20.10 71.83
C VAL A 4 9.22 -20.90 70.48
N LEU A 5 9.89 -22.06 70.46
CA LEU A 5 9.72 -23.32 69.67
C LEU A 5 9.19 -23.41 68.20
N ALA A 6 9.89 -24.31 67.48
CA ALA A 6 9.40 -25.42 66.63
C ALA A 6 9.01 -25.23 65.14
N LEU A 7 9.66 -26.09 64.33
CA LEU A 7 9.15 -26.90 63.20
C LEU A 7 7.82 -26.48 62.57
N SER A 8 7.82 -26.25 61.25
CA SER A 8 6.87 -26.89 60.32
C SER A 8 7.13 -26.47 58.87
N SER A 9 7.00 -27.46 58.01
CA SER A 9 6.85 -27.44 56.55
C SER A 9 6.07 -26.27 55.95
N ASN A 10 6.39 -25.93 54.70
CA ASN A 10 5.31 -25.74 53.72
C ASN A 10 5.80 -26.04 52.29
N PRO A 11 4.91 -26.32 51.34
CA PRO A 11 4.92 -27.54 50.56
C PRO A 11 5.23 -27.24 49.09
N GLY A 12 5.39 -28.31 48.31
CA GLY A 12 5.73 -28.22 46.91
C GLY A 12 4.85 -27.26 46.11
N HIS A 13 5.50 -26.42 45.31
CA HIS A 13 4.91 -26.04 44.04
C HIS A 13 5.04 -27.24 43.10
N GLN A 14 3.95 -27.98 43.08
CA GLN A 14 3.58 -28.98 42.10
C GLN A 14 3.86 -28.42 40.69
N ASN A 15 4.79 -29.05 39.98
CA ASN A 15 5.00 -28.83 38.55
C ASN A 15 3.68 -29.12 37.82
N TRP A 16 2.96 -28.07 37.43
CA TRP A 16 1.90 -28.17 36.43
C TRP A 16 2.52 -27.95 35.04
N PRO A 17 2.29 -28.81 34.04
CA PRO A 17 3.04 -28.81 32.78
C PRO A 17 2.57 -27.73 31.79
N PHE A 18 2.03 -26.61 32.27
CA PHE A 18 1.55 -25.50 31.46
C PHE A 18 1.85 -24.18 32.16
N SER A 19 3.10 -23.76 32.12
CA SER A 19 3.50 -22.36 32.36
C SER A 19 4.50 -21.98 31.28
N THR A 20 4.02 -21.97 30.04
CA THR A 20 4.62 -21.16 28.99
C THR A 20 4.05 -19.77 29.19
N GLU A 21 4.83 -18.84 29.75
CA GLU A 21 4.54 -17.42 29.51
C GLU A 21 4.36 -17.27 27.99
N PRO A 22 3.23 -16.71 27.52
CA PRO A 22 3.10 -16.46 26.10
C PRO A 22 4.21 -15.47 25.73
N PRO A 23 4.92 -15.66 24.59
CA PRO A 23 5.85 -14.65 24.14
C PRO A 23 5.07 -13.34 24.03
N LEU A 24 5.58 -12.30 24.69
CA LEU A 24 5.02 -10.95 24.67
C LEU A 24 4.60 -10.63 23.23
N SER A 25 3.32 -10.33 23.07
CA SER A 25 2.78 -9.99 21.77
C SER A 25 3.52 -8.77 21.25
N ARG A 26 3.87 -8.75 19.96
CA ARG A 26 4.58 -7.68 19.24
C ARG A 26 3.96 -6.28 19.40
N TRP A 27 2.84 -6.16 20.09
CA TRP A 27 2.05 -4.94 20.28
C TRP A 27 2.21 -4.30 21.67
N ASP A 28 2.81 -5.01 22.65
CA ASP A 28 3.17 -4.40 23.95
C ASP A 28 4.49 -3.59 23.86
N THR A 29 5.22 -3.75 22.76
CA THR A 29 6.16 -2.72 22.31
C THR A 29 5.37 -1.59 21.67
N HIS A 30 5.34 -0.42 22.32
CA HIS A 30 5.05 0.85 21.66
C HIS A 30 5.66 0.83 20.24
N PRO A 31 4.91 1.19 19.19
CA PRO A 31 5.51 1.27 17.87
C PRO A 31 6.58 2.35 17.94
N ALA A 32 7.85 1.95 18.07
CA ALA A 32 9.05 2.79 17.96
C ALA A 32 9.27 3.26 16.51
N HIS A 33 8.15 3.49 15.84
CA HIS A 33 7.93 3.58 14.42
C HIS A 33 8.20 5.05 14.06
N TRP A 34 7.46 6.05 14.54
CA TRP A 34 7.46 7.38 13.90
C TRP A 34 8.18 8.55 14.61
N ASP A 35 8.90 8.33 15.72
CA ASP A 35 9.62 9.40 16.44
C ASP A 35 11.05 9.67 15.96
N SER A 36 11.44 9.16 14.79
CA SER A 36 12.71 9.54 14.18
C SER A 36 12.51 9.81 12.68
N PRO A 37 12.68 11.06 12.19
CA PRO A 37 13.08 11.23 10.79
C PRO A 37 14.29 10.32 10.52
N PRO A 38 14.55 9.87 9.28
CA PRO A 38 15.69 9.00 9.00
C PRO A 38 16.91 9.59 9.68
N ARG A 39 17.36 8.91 10.74
CA ARG A 39 18.45 9.37 11.59
C ARG A 39 19.68 9.19 10.73
N TRP A 40 20.03 10.22 9.96
CA TRP A 40 21.32 10.35 9.32
C TRP A 40 22.33 10.61 10.43
N GLU A 41 22.50 9.68 11.35
CA GLU A 41 23.61 9.76 12.28
C GLU A 41 24.87 9.64 11.44
N ARG A 42 25.70 10.69 11.46
CA ARG A 42 27.09 10.63 11.06
C ARG A 42 27.78 9.61 11.96
N LYS A 43 27.69 8.33 11.62
CA LYS A 43 28.71 7.37 11.99
C LYS A 43 29.82 7.51 10.96
N ASP A 44 30.87 8.22 11.39
CA ASP A 44 32.22 8.09 10.84
C ASP A 44 32.53 8.80 9.50
N GLY A 45 31.84 9.90 9.19
CA GLY A 45 32.17 10.73 8.01
C GLY A 45 31.93 10.04 6.65
N ARG A 46 31.33 8.84 6.65
CA ARG A 46 30.92 8.11 5.45
C ARG A 46 29.57 8.62 4.98
N LEU A 47 29.43 8.79 3.66
CA LEU A 47 28.15 9.15 3.05
C LEU A 47 27.16 7.99 3.23
N PRO A 48 25.88 8.28 3.53
CA PRO A 48 24.87 7.24 3.68
C PRO A 48 24.52 6.63 2.32
N ASN A 49 24.15 5.35 2.32
CA ASN A 49 23.65 4.69 1.13
C ASN A 49 22.35 5.39 0.66
N PRO A 50 22.23 5.74 -0.64
CA PRO A 50 21.08 6.46 -1.19
C PRO A 50 19.76 5.68 -1.21
N GLY A 51 19.77 4.36 -0.98
CA GLY A 51 18.61 3.48 -1.15
C GLY A 51 18.44 3.00 -2.59
N SER A 52 17.25 2.50 -2.92
CA SER A 52 16.92 1.99 -4.25
C SER A 52 16.35 3.08 -5.16
N PHE A 53 16.53 2.94 -6.47
CA PHE A 53 16.00 3.90 -7.46
C PHE A 53 14.48 4.05 -7.37
N HIS A 54 13.76 2.95 -7.16
CA HIS A 54 12.30 2.95 -6.97
C HIS A 54 11.84 3.73 -5.73
N SER A 55 12.72 3.90 -4.73
CA SER A 55 12.38 4.60 -3.49
C SER A 55 12.47 6.13 -3.60
N LEU A 56 13.05 6.69 -4.67
CA LEU A 56 13.26 8.14 -4.82
C LEU A 56 11.96 8.95 -4.65
N HIS A 57 10.89 8.54 -5.32
CA HIS A 57 9.59 9.22 -5.27
C HIS A 57 8.66 8.67 -4.18
N ARG A 58 9.08 7.64 -3.44
CA ARG A 58 8.23 6.92 -2.48
C ARG A 58 7.69 7.85 -1.39
N SER A 59 8.53 8.73 -0.83
CA SER A 59 8.09 9.66 0.22
C SER A 59 6.98 10.60 -0.24
N CYS A 60 6.98 11.02 -1.51
CA CYS A 60 5.92 11.85 -2.07
C CYS A 60 4.68 11.00 -2.38
N LYS A 61 4.86 9.87 -3.08
CA LYS A 61 3.77 8.94 -3.45
C LYS A 61 2.99 8.42 -2.26
N ASP A 62 3.68 8.14 -1.15
CA ASP A 62 3.08 7.64 0.09
C ASP A 62 2.16 8.67 0.77
N VAL A 63 2.17 9.96 0.39
CA VAL A 63 1.23 10.98 0.90
C VAL A 63 -0.11 10.93 0.17
N PHE A 64 -0.10 10.60 -1.12
CA PHE A 64 -1.30 10.62 -1.97
C PHE A 64 -2.32 9.54 -1.57
N PRO A 65 -3.62 9.82 -1.74
CA PRO A 65 -4.67 8.83 -1.51
C PRO A 65 -4.67 7.77 -2.63
N HIS A 66 -4.86 6.52 -2.24
CA HIS A 66 -5.02 5.42 -3.20
C HIS A 66 -6.47 5.35 -3.66
N GLN A 67 -6.71 5.47 -4.96
CA GLN A 67 -8.05 5.34 -5.51
C GLN A 67 -8.58 3.91 -5.32
N ILE A 68 -9.72 3.80 -4.66
CA ILE A 68 -10.42 2.53 -4.43
C ILE A 68 -11.71 2.57 -5.21
N GLU A 69 -11.93 1.56 -6.04
CA GLU A 69 -13.15 1.41 -6.82
C GLU A 69 -13.96 0.24 -6.26
N GLY A 70 -15.25 0.47 -5.99
CA GLY A 70 -16.12 -0.57 -5.43
C GLY A 70 -15.72 -1.01 -4.02
N VAL A 71 -16.22 -2.15 -3.56
CA VAL A 71 -15.99 -2.66 -2.21
C VAL A 71 -14.86 -3.68 -2.24
N LYS A 72 -13.79 -3.45 -1.47
CA LYS A 72 -12.69 -4.40 -1.32
C LYS A 72 -12.64 -4.92 0.11
N MET A 73 -12.76 -6.21 0.32
CA MET A 73 -12.60 -6.81 1.64
C MET A 73 -11.28 -7.57 1.69
N ILE A 74 -10.46 -7.30 2.70
CA ILE A 74 -9.17 -7.97 2.88
C ILE A 74 -9.16 -8.64 4.24
N ILE A 75 -9.05 -9.96 4.26
CA ILE A 75 -9.00 -10.74 5.50
C ILE A 75 -7.59 -11.29 5.63
N ASN A 76 -6.85 -10.79 6.63
CA ASN A 76 -5.48 -11.19 6.89
C ASN A 76 -5.44 -12.19 8.05
N LYS A 77 -4.90 -13.38 7.82
CA LYS A 77 -4.68 -14.39 8.85
C LYS A 77 -3.19 -14.71 8.93
N THR A 78 -2.59 -14.35 10.05
CA THR A 78 -1.21 -14.76 10.37
C THR A 78 -1.27 -16.14 10.99
N LEU A 79 -0.71 -17.16 10.32
CA LEU A 79 -0.67 -18.52 10.86
C LEU A 79 0.59 -18.75 11.70
N SER A 80 1.70 -18.10 11.34
CA SER A 80 2.98 -18.14 12.05
C SER A 80 3.72 -16.81 11.86
N SER A 81 4.80 -16.58 12.62
CA SER A 81 5.68 -15.41 12.44
C SER A 81 6.20 -15.27 11.01
N PHE A 82 6.36 -16.42 10.33
CA PHE A 82 6.93 -16.55 9.00
C PHE A 82 5.89 -16.78 7.91
N PHE A 83 4.61 -16.92 8.25
CA PHE A 83 3.58 -17.30 7.28
C PHE A 83 2.29 -16.53 7.50
N LYS A 84 1.95 -15.73 6.49
CA LYS A 84 0.73 -14.92 6.45
C LYS A 84 -0.08 -15.28 5.23
N VAL A 85 -1.38 -15.37 5.44
CA VAL A 85 -2.37 -15.62 4.40
C VAL A 85 -3.33 -14.46 4.35
N SER A 86 -3.65 -13.99 3.16
CA SER A 86 -4.58 -12.89 2.92
C SER A 86 -5.61 -13.29 1.87
N HIS A 87 -6.87 -13.05 2.18
CA HIS A 87 -8.00 -13.26 1.29
C HIS A 87 -8.54 -11.89 0.88
N SER A 88 -8.42 -11.55 -0.40
CA SER A 88 -8.92 -10.29 -0.94
C SER A 88 -10.12 -10.55 -1.84
N VAL A 89 -11.27 -10.03 -1.46
CA VAL A 89 -12.49 -10.02 -2.29
C VAL A 89 -12.67 -8.61 -2.83
N HIS A 90 -12.73 -8.46 -4.14
CA HIS A 90 -12.95 -7.17 -4.79
C HIS A 90 -14.26 -7.20 -5.57
N LEU A 91 -15.21 -6.37 -5.15
CA LEU A 91 -16.52 -6.19 -5.79
C LEU A 91 -16.53 -4.82 -6.46
N SER A 92 -16.53 -4.77 -7.79
CA SER A 92 -16.60 -3.52 -8.55
C SER A 92 -17.86 -3.49 -9.42
N ALA A 93 -18.32 -2.27 -9.72
CA ALA A 93 -19.45 -2.02 -10.61
C ALA A 93 -19.01 -1.85 -12.09
N VAL A 94 -17.73 -1.56 -12.33
CA VAL A 94 -17.17 -1.29 -13.67
C VAL A 94 -16.30 -2.44 -14.17
N SER A 95 -15.55 -3.06 -13.26
CA SER A 95 -14.67 -4.20 -13.53
C SER A 95 -15.26 -5.50 -12.98
N PRO A 96 -14.95 -6.66 -13.57
CA PRO A 96 -15.42 -7.93 -13.06
C PRO A 96 -14.94 -8.14 -11.62
N SER A 97 -15.87 -8.60 -10.78
CA SER A 97 -15.55 -8.95 -9.40
C SER A 97 -14.62 -10.16 -9.37
N TYR A 98 -13.59 -10.10 -8.53
CA TYR A 98 -12.60 -11.18 -8.42
C TYR A 98 -12.26 -11.48 -6.97
N TYR A 99 -11.89 -12.73 -6.75
CA TYR A 99 -11.31 -13.19 -5.51
C TYR A 99 -9.83 -13.46 -5.72
N ARG A 100 -9.02 -13.09 -4.72
CA ARG A 100 -7.57 -13.16 -4.79
C ARG A 100 -7.03 -13.72 -3.49
N PHE A 101 -6.27 -14.79 -3.62
CA PHE A 101 -5.61 -15.46 -2.52
C PHE A 101 -4.13 -15.09 -2.53
N HIS A 102 -3.66 -14.51 -1.43
CA HIS A 102 -2.30 -14.04 -1.27
C HIS A 102 -1.63 -14.76 -0.11
N VAL A 103 -0.43 -15.27 -0.34
CA VAL A 103 0.38 -15.96 0.66
C VAL A 103 1.75 -15.29 0.69
N GLU A 104 2.18 -14.93 1.89
CA GLU A 104 3.49 -14.38 2.16
C GLU A 104 4.22 -15.30 3.13
N HIS A 105 5.37 -15.80 2.67
CA HIS A 105 6.32 -16.52 3.49
C HIS A 105 7.55 -15.64 3.71
N LEU A 106 7.77 -15.26 4.96
CA LEU A 106 8.96 -14.53 5.38
C LEU A 106 9.96 -15.52 5.96
N GLN A 107 11.19 -15.55 5.44
CA GLN A 107 12.24 -16.37 6.00
C GLN A 107 12.99 -15.58 7.09
N SER A 108 13.16 -16.18 8.27
CA SER A 108 13.99 -15.58 9.33
C SER A 108 15.44 -15.62 8.88
N ASP A 109 16.03 -14.46 8.64
CA ASP A 109 17.48 -14.33 8.64
C ASP A 109 17.90 -13.80 10.02
N ASP A 110 18.44 -14.67 10.85
CA ASP A 110 19.07 -14.29 12.14
C ASP A 110 20.36 -13.45 11.91
N TYR A 111 20.80 -13.29 10.66
CA TYR A 111 22.08 -12.71 10.30
C TYR A 111 22.07 -11.22 9.90
N SER A 112 20.90 -10.59 9.67
CA SER A 112 20.88 -9.18 9.26
C SER A 112 19.93 -8.33 10.10
N LYS A 113 20.46 -7.25 10.70
CA LYS A 113 19.67 -6.12 11.24
C LYS A 113 19.02 -5.28 10.12
N ASP A 114 19.02 -5.78 8.89
CA ASP A 114 18.57 -5.06 7.71
C ASP A 114 17.08 -5.33 7.47
N LYS A 115 16.35 -4.28 7.09
CA LYS A 115 14.89 -4.17 7.25
C LYS A 115 14.05 -5.01 6.26
N GLU A 116 14.67 -5.79 5.39
CA GLU A 116 13.99 -6.52 4.31
C GLU A 116 14.43 -7.99 4.31
N ALA A 117 13.93 -8.81 5.21
CA ALA A 117 14.27 -10.24 5.21
C ALA A 117 13.79 -10.95 3.91
N PRO A 118 14.46 -12.04 3.49
CA PRO A 118 14.05 -12.79 2.31
C PRO A 118 12.58 -13.22 2.42
N ALA A 119 11.83 -12.99 1.34
CA ALA A 119 10.39 -13.18 1.32
C ALA A 119 9.94 -13.79 0.00
N LEU A 120 9.03 -14.76 0.09
CA LEU A 120 8.32 -15.34 -1.03
C LEU A 120 6.86 -14.93 -0.93
N ILE A 121 6.37 -14.27 -1.96
CA ILE A 121 5.00 -13.77 -2.04
C ILE A 121 4.36 -14.42 -3.26
N GLY A 122 3.22 -15.08 -3.07
CA GLY A 122 2.43 -15.66 -4.14
C GLY A 122 1.00 -15.16 -4.05
N GLU A 123 0.48 -14.66 -5.17
CA GLU A 123 -0.87 -14.15 -5.28
C GLU A 123 -1.55 -14.80 -6.49
N MET A 124 -2.70 -15.42 -6.28
CA MET A 124 -3.48 -16.05 -7.34
C MET A 124 -4.88 -15.48 -7.37
N ASP A 125 -5.33 -15.07 -8.55
CA ASP A 125 -6.72 -14.64 -8.77
C ASP A 125 -7.61 -15.81 -9.20
N SER A 126 -8.93 -15.61 -9.10
CA SER A 126 -9.94 -16.60 -9.50
C SER A 126 -9.97 -16.90 -11.00
N SER A 127 -9.31 -16.09 -11.82
CA SER A 127 -9.22 -16.29 -13.28
C SER A 127 -8.01 -17.13 -13.71
N GLY A 128 -7.13 -17.49 -12.76
CA GLY A 128 -5.92 -18.26 -13.03
C GLY A 128 -4.69 -17.41 -13.34
N SER A 129 -4.73 -16.09 -13.10
CA SER A 129 -3.54 -15.24 -13.14
C SER A 129 -2.77 -15.38 -11.82
N LEU A 130 -1.49 -15.74 -11.92
CA LEU A 130 -0.59 -15.88 -10.80
C LEU A 130 0.44 -14.75 -10.84
N ASN A 131 0.62 -14.05 -9.72
CA ASN A 131 1.71 -13.13 -9.47
C ASN A 131 2.59 -13.71 -8.37
N ALA A 132 3.84 -14.04 -8.68
CA ALA A 132 4.82 -14.51 -7.72
C ALA A 132 5.97 -13.52 -7.63
N HIS A 133 6.33 -13.13 -6.41
CA HIS A 133 7.49 -12.29 -6.12
C HIS A 133 8.42 -13.05 -5.16
N ALA A 134 9.68 -13.15 -5.52
CA ALA A 134 10.72 -13.71 -4.66
C ALA A 134 11.76 -12.63 -4.39
N LEU A 135 11.98 -12.32 -3.12
CA LEU A 135 13.07 -11.46 -2.66
C LEU A 135 14.10 -12.33 -1.94
N LEU A 136 15.30 -12.39 -2.51
CA LEU A 136 16.40 -13.21 -2.04
C LEU A 136 17.60 -12.34 -1.68
N HIS A 137 18.22 -12.64 -0.56
CA HIS A 137 19.51 -12.07 -0.19
C HIS A 137 20.60 -13.05 -0.60
N LEU A 138 21.31 -12.74 -1.68
CA LEU A 138 22.41 -13.58 -2.17
C LEU A 138 23.69 -13.34 -1.35
N THR A 139 23.90 -12.11 -0.88
CA THR A 139 25.03 -11.70 -0.05
C THR A 139 24.61 -10.48 0.78
N GLU A 140 25.36 -10.09 1.81
CA GLU A 140 25.09 -8.88 2.62
C GLU A 140 24.88 -7.59 1.80
N ARG A 141 25.47 -7.53 0.59
CA ARG A 141 25.39 -6.38 -0.31
C ARG A 141 24.58 -6.64 -1.59
N VAL A 142 24.22 -7.88 -1.87
CA VAL A 142 23.57 -8.26 -3.14
C VAL A 142 22.19 -8.83 -2.84
N ARG A 143 21.17 -8.15 -3.36
CA ARG A 143 19.78 -8.60 -3.31
C ARG A 143 19.31 -8.95 -4.71
N ALA A 144 18.59 -10.06 -4.82
CA ALA A 144 17.95 -10.46 -6.05
C ALA A 144 16.44 -10.45 -5.83
N ARG A 145 15.72 -9.84 -6.76
CA ARG A 145 14.26 -9.80 -6.77
C ARG A 145 13.77 -10.39 -8.09
N THR A 146 12.91 -11.38 -7.99
CA THR A 146 12.31 -12.02 -9.16
C THR A 146 10.80 -11.85 -9.12
N VAL A 147 10.21 -11.49 -10.26
CA VAL A 147 8.77 -11.32 -10.41
C VAL A 147 8.29 -12.16 -11.58
N PHE A 148 7.33 -13.05 -11.35
CA PHE A 148 6.64 -13.83 -12.36
C PHE A 148 5.17 -13.48 -12.37
N GLN A 149 4.64 -13.18 -13.55
CA GLN A 149 3.24 -12.90 -13.78
C GLN A 149 2.72 -13.76 -14.91
N THR A 150 1.72 -14.59 -14.59
CA THR A 150 0.94 -15.35 -15.56
C THR A 150 -0.44 -14.73 -15.67
N GLN A 151 -1.00 -14.80 -16.87
CA GLN A 151 -2.41 -14.50 -17.11
C GLN A 151 -3.02 -15.76 -17.70
N GLN A 152 -3.88 -16.41 -16.93
CA GLN A 152 -4.48 -17.70 -17.29
C GLN A 152 -3.40 -18.75 -17.66
N SER A 153 -3.30 -19.09 -18.94
CA SER A 153 -2.40 -20.13 -19.48
C SER A 153 -1.08 -19.57 -20.04
N GLN A 154 -0.90 -18.24 -20.06
CA GLN A 154 0.27 -17.61 -20.67
C GLN A 154 1.13 -16.88 -19.64
N PHE A 155 2.45 -17.04 -19.77
CA PHE A 155 3.43 -16.22 -19.06
C PHE A 155 3.49 -14.86 -19.74
N VAL A 156 3.07 -13.80 -19.03
CA VAL A 156 3.03 -12.44 -19.57
C VAL A 156 4.32 -11.71 -19.23
N THR A 157 4.75 -11.82 -17.98
CA THR A 157 5.92 -11.08 -17.51
C THR A 157 6.80 -11.93 -16.60
N TRP A 158 8.10 -11.88 -16.84
CA TRP A 158 9.12 -12.45 -15.97
C TRP A 158 10.27 -11.45 -15.88
N GLN A 159 10.55 -10.99 -14.67
CA GLN A 159 11.51 -9.94 -14.38
C GLN A 159 12.51 -10.44 -13.35
N PHE A 160 13.80 -10.23 -13.62
CA PHE A 160 14.89 -10.54 -12.73
C PHE A 160 15.66 -9.26 -12.46
N GLU A 161 15.56 -8.77 -11.23
CA GLU A 161 16.26 -7.59 -10.75
C GLU A 161 17.39 -8.04 -9.80
N THR A 162 18.59 -7.54 -10.02
CA THR A 162 19.74 -7.74 -9.14
C THR A 162 20.23 -6.38 -8.68
N GLU A 163 20.15 -6.13 -7.38
CA GLU A 163 20.52 -4.89 -6.72
C GLU A 163 21.78 -5.09 -5.88
N TYR A 164 22.81 -4.30 -6.16
CA TYR A 164 24.04 -4.19 -5.40
C TYR A 164 24.00 -2.90 -4.56
N ARG A 165 23.99 -3.06 -3.23
CA ARG A 165 24.08 -1.95 -2.26
C ARG A 165 25.50 -1.81 -1.75
N GLY A 166 26.18 -0.77 -2.20
CA GLY A 166 27.45 -0.31 -1.66
C GLY A 166 27.27 0.54 -0.40
N SER A 167 28.38 1.11 0.10
CA SER A 167 28.35 2.06 1.21
C SER A 167 27.71 3.40 0.85
N ASP A 168 28.04 3.89 -0.34
CA ASP A 168 27.80 5.25 -0.84
C ASP A 168 27.09 5.26 -2.21
N PHE A 169 26.94 4.09 -2.83
CA PHE A 169 26.23 3.91 -4.10
C PHE A 169 25.33 2.68 -4.09
N THR A 170 24.34 2.68 -4.97
CA THR A 170 23.47 1.53 -5.25
C THR A 170 23.38 1.36 -6.76
N ALA A 171 23.61 0.14 -7.24
CA ALA A 171 23.45 -0.23 -8.64
C ALA A 171 22.40 -1.33 -8.74
N ALA A 172 21.50 -1.25 -9.71
CA ALA A 172 20.52 -2.30 -9.94
C ALA A 172 20.41 -2.61 -11.43
N VAL A 173 20.28 -3.88 -11.78
CA VAL A 173 20.06 -4.31 -13.16
C VAL A 173 18.82 -5.19 -13.20
N THR A 174 17.85 -4.81 -14.02
CA THR A 174 16.60 -5.52 -14.22
C THR A 174 16.52 -6.03 -15.65
N VAL A 175 16.34 -7.33 -15.79
CA VAL A 175 16.06 -8.00 -17.05
C VAL A 175 14.57 -8.35 -17.07
N ALA A 176 13.83 -7.82 -18.03
CA ALA A 176 12.42 -8.05 -18.20
C ALA A 176 12.15 -8.72 -19.56
N ASN A 177 11.36 -9.79 -19.52
CA ASN A 177 10.85 -10.53 -20.68
C ASN A 177 11.92 -10.91 -21.73
N PRO A 178 13.01 -11.60 -21.34
CA PRO A 178 14.04 -12.03 -22.29
C PRO A 178 13.51 -13.18 -23.16
N ASP A 179 13.29 -12.96 -24.45
CA ASP A 179 12.95 -14.01 -25.42
C ASP A 179 14.09 -14.22 -26.41
N ILE A 180 14.80 -15.34 -26.26
CA ILE A 180 15.95 -15.71 -27.09
C ILE A 180 15.50 -15.99 -28.54
N LEU A 181 14.30 -16.54 -28.75
CA LEU A 181 13.81 -16.90 -30.08
C LEU A 181 13.34 -15.69 -30.88
N ARG A 182 12.80 -14.68 -30.19
CA ARG A 182 12.32 -13.43 -30.81
C ARG A 182 13.34 -12.30 -30.74
N GLU A 183 14.52 -12.57 -30.19
CA GLU A 183 15.58 -11.59 -29.90
C GLU A 183 15.07 -10.33 -29.20
N SER A 184 14.08 -10.48 -28.30
CA SER A 184 13.51 -9.35 -27.58
C SER A 184 13.92 -9.36 -26.12
N VAL A 185 14.40 -8.22 -25.62
CA VAL A 185 14.75 -8.07 -24.20
C VAL A 185 14.58 -6.62 -23.77
N ILE A 186 14.14 -6.45 -22.53
CA ILE A 186 14.14 -5.16 -21.85
C ILE A 186 15.20 -5.25 -20.75
N LEU A 187 16.20 -4.39 -20.84
CA LEU A 187 17.24 -4.21 -19.84
C LEU A 187 17.07 -2.84 -19.22
N VAL A 188 16.98 -2.79 -17.90
CA VAL A 188 16.98 -1.54 -17.15
C VAL A 188 18.17 -1.55 -16.22
N ALA A 189 19.03 -0.55 -16.30
CA ALA A 189 20.16 -0.37 -15.42
C ALA A 189 20.01 0.94 -14.65
N HIS A 190 20.06 0.86 -13.33
CA HIS A 190 20.01 2.00 -12.44
C HIS A 190 21.34 2.15 -11.71
N PHE A 191 21.78 3.38 -11.55
CA PHE A 191 22.93 3.70 -10.72
C PHE A 191 22.61 4.97 -9.92
N LEU A 192 22.79 4.92 -8.61
CA LEU A 192 22.65 6.05 -7.71
C LEU A 192 23.88 6.16 -6.82
N GLN A 193 24.36 7.39 -6.62
CA GLN A 193 25.50 7.68 -5.77
C GLN A 193 25.19 8.88 -4.87
N SER A 194 25.50 8.72 -3.59
CA SER A 194 25.47 9.80 -2.61
C SER A 194 26.70 10.67 -2.83
N VAL A 195 26.50 11.94 -3.20
CA VAL A 195 27.58 12.92 -3.46
C VAL A 195 27.82 13.78 -2.23
N SER A 196 26.76 14.04 -1.45
CA SER A 196 26.82 14.79 -0.20
C SER A 196 25.86 14.19 0.81
N SER A 197 25.91 14.62 2.08
CA SER A 197 25.07 14.08 3.15
C SER A 197 23.56 14.22 2.93
N GLY A 198 23.15 15.03 1.94
CA GLY A 198 21.75 15.17 1.53
C GLY A 198 21.57 15.27 0.02
N LEU A 199 22.59 14.98 -0.79
CA LEU A 199 22.48 15.02 -2.26
C LEU A 199 22.84 13.67 -2.84
N VAL A 200 21.90 13.09 -3.57
CA VAL A 200 22.03 11.84 -4.31
C VAL A 200 21.83 12.15 -5.78
N LEU A 201 22.73 11.67 -6.62
CA LEU A 201 22.64 11.78 -8.07
C LEU A 201 22.75 10.40 -8.70
N GLY A 202 22.20 10.25 -9.89
CA GLY A 202 22.42 9.06 -10.69
C GLY A 202 21.57 9.04 -11.94
N GLY A 203 21.26 7.85 -12.42
CA GLY A 203 20.49 7.69 -13.63
C GLY A 203 19.97 6.28 -13.83
N GLU A 204 19.07 6.20 -14.80
CA GLU A 204 18.41 5.00 -15.28
C GLU A 204 18.60 4.93 -16.79
N LEU A 205 19.11 3.80 -17.26
CA LEU A 205 19.21 3.45 -18.67
C LEU A 205 18.21 2.33 -18.95
N VAL A 206 17.17 2.64 -19.72
CA VAL A 206 16.23 1.65 -20.25
C VAL A 206 16.63 1.33 -21.68
N TYR A 207 17.13 0.12 -21.90
CA TYR A 207 17.39 -0.42 -23.22
C TYR A 207 16.32 -1.45 -23.57
N HIS A 208 15.56 -1.20 -24.63
CA HIS A 208 14.61 -2.17 -25.16
C HIS A 208 15.06 -2.55 -26.57
N ARG A 209 15.20 -3.85 -26.78
CA ARG A 209 15.44 -4.44 -28.08
C ARG A 209 14.22 -5.30 -28.42
N GLY A 210 13.55 -4.97 -29.51
CA GLY A 210 12.51 -5.79 -30.12
C GLY A 210 12.88 -6.13 -31.56
N ARG A 211 12.15 -7.07 -32.17
CA ARG A 211 12.43 -7.55 -33.53
C ARG A 211 12.41 -6.45 -34.62
N ALA A 212 11.71 -5.34 -34.37
CA ALA A 212 11.55 -4.25 -35.33
C ALA A 212 12.11 -2.90 -34.85
N GLU A 213 12.35 -2.73 -33.54
CA GLU A 213 12.75 -1.44 -32.96
C GLU A 213 13.79 -1.66 -31.86
N GLU A 214 14.88 -0.91 -31.94
CA GLU A 214 15.87 -0.78 -30.88
C GLU A 214 15.82 0.65 -30.33
N GLY A 215 15.80 0.78 -29.01
CA GLY A 215 15.78 2.08 -28.37
C GLY A 215 16.42 2.08 -27.00
N GLY A 216 17.17 3.15 -26.72
CA GLY A 216 17.72 3.47 -25.41
C GLY A 216 17.16 4.78 -24.91
N ILE A 217 16.69 4.81 -23.66
CA ILE A 217 16.30 6.03 -22.97
C ILE A 217 17.19 6.16 -21.74
N LEU A 218 17.95 7.24 -21.67
CA LEU A 218 18.68 7.64 -20.49
C LEU A 218 17.86 8.70 -19.73
N THR A 219 17.67 8.45 -18.45
CA THR A 219 17.02 9.34 -17.49
C THR A 219 18.02 9.67 -16.40
N LEU A 220 18.24 10.94 -16.13
CA LEU A 220 19.04 11.40 -15.00
C LEU A 220 18.13 11.58 -13.80
N ALA A 221 18.61 11.19 -12.62
CA ALA A 221 17.89 11.26 -11.36
C ALA A 221 18.69 12.07 -10.34
N GLY A 222 17.99 12.91 -9.59
CA GLY A 222 18.55 13.67 -8.48
C GLY A 222 17.59 13.69 -7.31
N GLN A 223 18.11 13.48 -6.11
CA GLN A 223 17.37 13.64 -4.86
C GLN A 223 18.15 14.52 -3.90
N TYR A 224 17.45 15.48 -3.33
CA TYR A 224 17.95 16.36 -2.30
C TYR A 224 17.11 16.24 -1.04
N SER A 225 17.73 15.74 0.02
CA SER A 225 17.10 15.39 1.28
C SER A 225 17.59 16.29 2.40
N ARG A 226 16.66 16.90 3.12
CA ARG A 226 16.86 17.70 4.33
C ARG A 226 15.98 17.15 5.46
N PRO A 227 16.20 17.55 6.73
CA PRO A 227 15.49 16.95 7.86
C PRO A 227 13.95 16.98 7.76
N ASN A 228 13.39 18.02 7.13
CA ASN A 228 11.94 18.24 7.06
C ASN A 228 11.37 18.09 5.64
N TRP A 229 12.21 18.00 4.61
CA TRP A 229 11.74 17.97 3.22
C TRP A 229 12.69 17.22 2.30
N VAL A 230 12.12 16.67 1.23
CA VAL A 230 12.84 15.91 0.20
C VAL A 230 12.35 16.39 -1.16
N ALA A 231 13.26 16.77 -2.04
CA ALA A 231 12.96 17.07 -3.43
C ALA A 231 13.63 16.03 -4.32
N THR A 232 12.91 15.54 -5.33
CA THR A 232 13.45 14.63 -6.34
C THR A 232 13.11 15.10 -7.74
N LEU A 233 14.00 14.82 -8.68
CA LEU A 233 13.85 15.14 -10.09
C LEU A 233 14.43 14.01 -10.92
N ASN A 234 13.59 13.42 -11.76
CA ASN A 234 13.99 12.51 -12.83
C ASN A 234 13.72 13.21 -14.16
N ALA A 235 14.72 13.32 -15.02
CA ALA A 235 14.58 13.97 -16.32
C ALA A 235 15.34 13.19 -17.39
N GLY A 236 14.67 12.90 -18.50
CA GLY A 236 15.25 12.15 -19.61
C GLY A 236 14.50 12.42 -20.91
N LYS A 237 14.89 11.70 -21.96
CA LYS A 237 14.24 11.83 -23.28
C LYS A 237 12.74 11.46 -23.26
N GLY A 238 12.32 10.61 -22.31
CA GLY A 238 10.92 10.18 -22.17
C GLY A 238 10.01 11.20 -21.48
N GLY A 239 10.57 12.14 -20.72
CA GLY A 239 9.81 13.07 -19.90
C GLY A 239 10.59 13.54 -18.66
N ALA A 240 9.91 14.30 -17.81
CA ALA A 240 10.39 14.75 -16.53
C ALA A 240 9.38 14.43 -15.43
N HIS A 241 9.87 13.94 -14.30
CA HIS A 241 9.09 13.65 -13.10
C HIS A 241 9.77 14.30 -11.90
N ALA A 242 9.14 15.32 -11.34
CA ALA A 242 9.61 16.01 -10.16
C ALA A 242 8.67 15.73 -8.99
N SER A 243 9.22 15.53 -7.79
CA SER A 243 8.40 15.42 -6.60
C SER A 243 9.00 16.16 -5.42
N TYR A 244 8.14 16.77 -4.62
CA TYR A 244 8.50 17.53 -3.44
C TYR A 244 7.68 17.01 -2.27
N TYR A 245 8.36 16.54 -1.23
CA TYR A 245 7.78 16.07 0.01
C TYR A 245 8.18 17.03 1.13
N HIS A 246 7.22 17.42 1.97
CA HIS A 246 7.45 18.28 3.11
C HIS A 246 6.65 17.83 4.31
N ARG A 247 7.33 17.60 5.43
CA ARG A 247 6.72 17.32 6.73
C ARG A 247 6.56 18.63 7.49
N ALA A 248 5.37 19.22 7.40
CA ALA A 248 5.06 20.48 8.08
C ALA A 248 4.99 20.29 9.60
N ASN A 249 4.30 19.24 10.07
CA ASN A 249 4.12 18.92 11.48
C ASN A 249 4.18 17.41 11.72
N LYS A 250 4.16 16.97 12.98
CA LYS A 250 4.06 15.53 13.32
C LYS A 250 2.80 14.88 12.72
N GLN A 251 1.72 15.65 12.62
CA GLN A 251 0.40 15.22 12.13
C GLN A 251 0.18 15.48 10.64
N ILE A 252 0.88 16.44 10.02
CA ILE A 252 0.59 16.91 8.66
C ILE A 252 1.82 16.74 7.76
N GLN A 253 1.59 16.08 6.63
CA GLN A 253 2.58 15.87 5.58
C GLN A 253 1.98 16.32 4.25
N VAL A 254 2.83 16.91 3.40
CA VAL A 254 2.42 17.45 2.10
C VAL A 254 3.34 16.89 1.02
N GLY A 255 2.75 16.57 -0.13
CA GLY A 255 3.42 16.08 -1.31
C GLY A 255 2.97 16.86 -2.55
N VAL A 256 3.91 17.24 -3.41
CA VAL A 256 3.63 17.82 -4.72
C VAL A 256 4.36 16.98 -5.76
N GLU A 257 3.64 16.55 -6.78
CA GLU A 257 4.16 15.74 -7.87
C GLU A 257 3.90 16.46 -9.19
N PHE A 258 4.92 16.53 -10.03
CA PHE A 258 4.84 17.09 -11.37
C PHE A 258 5.35 16.03 -12.35
N GLU A 259 4.49 15.62 -13.26
CA GLU A 259 4.78 14.62 -14.27
C GLU A 259 4.56 15.23 -15.66
N ALA A 260 5.61 15.25 -16.46
CA ALA A 260 5.61 15.71 -17.84
C ALA A 260 6.08 14.58 -18.75
N THR A 261 5.21 14.12 -19.64
CA THR A 261 5.55 13.04 -20.58
C THR A 261 5.74 13.61 -21.98
N THR A 262 6.92 13.43 -22.56
CA THR A 262 7.23 13.96 -23.90
C THR A 262 6.45 13.22 -24.99
N ARG A 263 6.14 11.94 -24.79
CA ARG A 263 5.41 11.10 -25.75
C ARG A 263 3.96 11.57 -25.95
N THR A 264 3.25 11.85 -24.87
CA THR A 264 1.84 12.27 -24.91
C THR A 264 1.68 13.79 -24.94
N GLN A 265 2.77 14.54 -24.72
CA GLN A 265 2.77 15.98 -24.50
C GLN A 265 1.81 16.43 -23.39
N GLU A 266 1.60 15.55 -22.40
CA GLU A 266 0.76 15.84 -21.25
C GLU A 266 1.62 16.22 -20.05
N THR A 267 1.19 17.27 -19.35
CA THR A 267 1.75 17.71 -18.08
C THR A 267 0.68 17.64 -17.00
N THR A 268 0.96 16.92 -15.92
CA THR A 268 0.06 16.80 -14.77
C THR A 268 0.77 17.26 -13.51
N THR A 269 0.16 18.18 -12.79
CA THR A 269 0.61 18.61 -11.47
C THR A 269 -0.40 18.12 -10.45
N SER A 270 0.07 17.42 -9.42
CA SER A 270 -0.75 16.87 -8.36
C SER A 270 -0.25 17.40 -7.02
N PHE A 271 -1.17 17.90 -6.21
CA PHE A 271 -0.94 18.30 -4.83
C PHE A 271 -1.67 17.31 -3.91
N GLY A 272 -0.96 16.76 -2.94
CA GLY A 272 -1.47 15.80 -1.98
C GLY A 272 -1.12 16.19 -0.55
N TYR A 273 -1.96 15.83 0.40
CA TYR A 273 -1.66 15.97 1.81
C TYR A 273 -2.17 14.78 2.61
N GLN A 274 -1.47 14.48 3.69
CA GLN A 274 -1.83 13.47 4.66
C GLN A 274 -1.94 14.13 6.04
N MET A 275 -3.06 13.89 6.70
CA MET A 275 -3.34 14.35 8.06
C MET A 275 -3.60 13.13 8.94
N GLU A 276 -2.78 12.96 9.97
CA GLU A 276 -2.90 11.91 10.97
C GLU A 276 -3.48 12.50 12.26
N LEU A 277 -4.63 11.97 12.68
CA LEU A 277 -5.36 12.34 13.90
C LEU A 277 -5.24 11.20 14.91
N PRO A 278 -4.19 11.19 15.76
CA PRO A 278 -3.94 10.09 16.69
C PRO A 278 -5.06 9.92 17.73
N GLU A 279 -5.64 11.03 18.20
CA GLU A 279 -6.76 11.02 19.16
C GLU A 279 -7.98 10.27 18.64
N ALA A 280 -8.20 10.32 17.32
CA ALA A 280 -9.30 9.64 16.65
C ALA A 280 -8.85 8.34 15.96
N ASN A 281 -7.59 7.89 16.07
CA ASN A 281 -7.08 6.73 15.32
C ASN A 281 -7.44 6.76 13.82
N MET A 282 -7.27 7.93 13.21
CA MET A 282 -7.77 8.23 11.87
C MET A 282 -6.68 8.90 11.02
N VAL A 283 -6.57 8.50 9.77
CA VAL A 283 -5.66 9.08 8.79
C VAL A 283 -6.49 9.54 7.60
N PHE A 284 -6.41 10.83 7.28
CA PHE A 284 -7.03 11.40 6.09
C PHE A 284 -5.95 11.72 5.06
N ARG A 285 -6.22 11.40 3.79
CA ARG A 285 -5.36 11.68 2.64
C ARG A 285 -6.18 12.40 1.61
N GLY A 286 -5.78 13.58 1.18
CA GLY A 286 -6.44 14.35 0.14
C GLY A 286 -5.51 14.60 -1.05
N MET A 287 -6.09 14.74 -2.24
CA MET A 287 -5.36 15.22 -3.42
C MET A 287 -6.22 16.07 -4.34
N ILE A 288 -5.53 16.92 -5.08
CA ILE A 288 -6.06 17.70 -6.21
C ILE A 288 -5.03 17.69 -7.33
N ASN A 289 -5.48 17.58 -8.57
CA ASN A 289 -4.58 17.66 -9.73
C ASN A 289 -5.00 18.73 -10.73
N SER A 290 -4.10 19.05 -11.68
CA SER A 290 -4.32 20.02 -12.75
C SER A 290 -5.41 19.61 -13.76
N ARG A 291 -5.88 18.35 -13.70
CA ARG A 291 -7.02 17.85 -14.48
C ARG A 291 -8.36 18.10 -13.77
N CYS A 292 -8.36 18.85 -12.66
CA CYS A 292 -9.53 19.12 -11.82
C CYS A 292 -10.15 17.85 -11.22
N ILE A 293 -9.32 16.83 -10.98
CA ILE A 293 -9.70 15.66 -10.19
C ILE A 293 -9.37 15.96 -8.74
N ILE A 294 -10.37 15.86 -7.89
CA ILE A 294 -10.26 16.02 -6.44
C ILE A 294 -10.60 14.68 -5.81
N GLY A 295 -9.77 14.23 -4.88
CA GLY A 295 -9.96 12.93 -4.24
C GLY A 295 -9.55 12.94 -2.79
N GLY A 296 -10.17 12.07 -2.01
CA GLY A 296 -9.85 11.88 -0.61
C GLY A 296 -10.05 10.45 -0.17
N VAL A 297 -9.23 9.99 0.77
CA VAL A 297 -9.33 8.70 1.43
C VAL A 297 -9.24 8.91 2.94
N LEU A 298 -10.22 8.39 3.65
CA LEU A 298 -10.28 8.35 5.11
C LEU A 298 -10.05 6.92 5.58
N GLU A 299 -8.97 6.70 6.32
CA GLU A 299 -8.68 5.46 7.03
C GLU A 299 -9.02 5.64 8.51
N LYS A 300 -9.88 4.79 9.04
CA LYS A 300 -10.29 4.78 10.45
C LYS A 300 -10.08 3.39 11.04
N ARG A 301 -9.30 3.31 12.10
CA ARG A 301 -9.15 2.08 12.88
C ARG A 301 -10.27 1.97 13.90
N LEU A 302 -10.93 0.83 13.94
CA LEU A 302 -12.16 0.61 14.71
C LEU A 302 -11.87 -0.11 16.03
N LEU A 303 -11.23 0.57 16.99
CA LEU A 303 -11.02 -0.02 18.32
C LEU A 303 -12.36 -0.33 19.02
N PRO A 304 -12.51 -1.46 19.74
CA PRO A 304 -11.50 -2.48 20.08
C PRO A 304 -11.35 -3.59 19.02
N LEU A 305 -12.12 -3.56 17.94
CA LEU A 305 -12.00 -4.54 16.87
C LEU A 305 -10.68 -4.28 16.14
N PRO A 306 -9.91 -5.31 15.79
CA PRO A 306 -8.68 -5.12 15.02
C PRO A 306 -8.98 -4.85 13.53
N ALA A 307 -10.06 -4.12 13.23
CA ALA A 307 -10.55 -3.81 11.91
C ALA A 307 -10.16 -2.40 11.48
N THR A 308 -9.84 -2.21 10.20
CA THR A 308 -9.63 -0.87 9.61
C THR A 308 -10.64 -0.65 8.51
N LEU A 309 -11.38 0.46 8.61
CA LEU A 309 -12.31 0.94 7.60
C LEU A 309 -11.62 2.03 6.78
N ILE A 310 -11.55 1.83 5.47
CA ILE A 310 -11.04 2.83 4.53
C ILE A 310 -12.20 3.27 3.63
N MET A 311 -12.43 4.57 3.53
CA MET A 311 -13.45 5.15 2.66
C MET A 311 -12.79 6.14 1.70
N GLY A 312 -12.90 5.91 0.41
CA GLY A 312 -12.39 6.81 -0.63
C GLY A 312 -13.50 7.45 -1.45
N ALA A 313 -13.26 8.65 -1.99
CA ALA A 313 -14.10 9.29 -3.00
C ALA A 313 -13.25 10.15 -3.93
N PHE A 314 -13.50 10.07 -5.23
CA PHE A 314 -12.80 10.84 -6.27
C PHE A 314 -13.81 11.44 -7.23
N VAL A 315 -13.67 12.73 -7.54
CA VAL A 315 -14.56 13.48 -8.41
C VAL A 315 -13.73 14.17 -9.50
N ASN A 316 -14.13 14.00 -10.75
CA ASN A 316 -13.51 14.68 -11.89
C ASN A 316 -14.44 15.77 -12.41
N HIS A 317 -14.08 17.03 -12.18
CA HIS A 317 -14.91 18.17 -12.57
C HIS A 317 -14.83 18.54 -14.06
N ARG A 318 -13.80 18.09 -14.79
CA ARG A 318 -13.60 18.44 -16.20
C ARG A 318 -14.35 17.50 -17.16
N GLY A 319 -14.78 16.33 -16.65
CA GLY A 319 -15.41 15.26 -17.42
C GLY A 319 -16.92 15.36 -17.60
N ASP A 320 -17.57 16.47 -17.22
CA ASP A 320 -19.01 16.69 -17.42
C ASP A 320 -19.36 16.87 -18.91
N LYS A 321 -19.26 15.78 -19.68
CA LYS A 321 -20.12 15.53 -20.85
C LYS A 321 -21.23 14.59 -20.40
N LEU A 322 -22.42 15.18 -20.29
CA LEU A 322 -23.72 14.53 -20.19
C LEU A 322 -23.83 13.31 -21.11
N GLN A 323 -23.81 12.10 -20.55
CA GLN A 323 -24.58 10.98 -21.09
C GLN A 323 -25.88 10.89 -20.28
N PRO A 324 -27.07 11.07 -20.89
CA PRO A 324 -28.32 11.03 -20.17
C PRO A 324 -28.83 9.59 -20.09
N GLN A 325 -28.35 8.80 -19.12
CA GLN A 325 -29.11 7.67 -18.58
C GLN A 325 -28.77 7.47 -17.10
N GLY A 326 -29.71 7.87 -16.23
CA GLY A 326 -29.72 7.55 -14.81
C GLY A 326 -28.75 8.39 -13.98
N PHE A 327 -29.29 9.08 -12.98
CA PHE A 327 -28.51 9.69 -11.91
C PHE A 327 -27.50 8.68 -11.34
N THR A 328 -26.23 8.87 -11.66
CA THR A 328 -25.11 8.41 -10.84
C THR A 328 -24.13 9.58 -10.75
N PRO A 329 -23.95 10.21 -9.59
CA PRO A 329 -22.65 10.78 -9.29
C PRO A 329 -21.66 9.62 -9.45
N LEU A 330 -20.46 9.85 -9.98
CA LEU A 330 -19.36 8.89 -9.87
C LEU A 330 -18.91 8.86 -8.39
N GLU A 331 -19.82 8.42 -7.52
CA GLU A 331 -19.58 8.16 -6.12
C GLU A 331 -18.93 6.78 -6.08
N SER A 332 -17.60 6.73 -6.30
CA SER A 332 -16.84 5.55 -5.95
C SER A 332 -16.88 5.44 -4.42
N LYS A 333 -17.96 4.89 -3.84
CA LYS A 333 -18.00 4.52 -2.42
C LYS A 333 -17.10 3.31 -2.24
N GLY A 334 -15.80 3.58 -2.20
CA GLY A 334 -14.77 2.60 -2.00
C GLY A 334 -14.64 2.27 -0.52
N ALA A 335 -15.23 1.17 -0.05
CA ALA A 335 -15.04 0.71 1.33
C ALA A 335 -14.03 -0.43 1.35
N VAL A 336 -12.89 -0.24 2.05
CA VAL A 336 -11.98 -1.35 2.38
C VAL A 336 -12.09 -1.71 3.84
N SER A 337 -12.51 -2.94 4.13
CA SER A 337 -12.45 -3.48 5.49
C SER A 337 -11.31 -4.48 5.57
N VAL A 338 -10.30 -4.15 6.38
CA VAL A 338 -9.21 -5.08 6.71
C VAL A 338 -9.53 -5.73 8.05
N LEU A 339 -9.75 -7.04 8.07
CA LEU A 339 -10.12 -7.81 9.27
C LEU A 339 -9.08 -8.91 9.55
N PRO A 340 -8.61 -9.10 10.80
CA PRO A 340 -7.80 -10.24 11.15
C PRO A 340 -8.67 -11.46 11.38
N GLY A 341 -8.25 -12.59 10.82
CA GLY A 341 -9.06 -13.79 10.64
C GLY A 341 -9.53 -14.55 11.90
N LEU A 342 -9.38 -14.02 13.12
CA LEU A 342 -9.78 -14.76 14.34
C LEU A 342 -11.26 -14.60 14.70
N LEU A 343 -11.94 -13.52 14.29
CA LEU A 343 -13.33 -13.27 14.69
C LEU A 343 -14.39 -13.76 13.67
N MET A 344 -14.03 -13.94 12.40
CA MET A 344 -15.01 -14.23 11.34
C MET A 344 -15.55 -15.67 11.37
N LEU A 345 -14.76 -16.66 11.80
CA LEU A 345 -15.20 -18.05 11.70
C LEU A 345 -16.24 -18.42 12.78
N ARG A 346 -16.31 -17.68 13.89
CA ARG A 346 -17.24 -18.01 14.98
C ARG A 346 -18.64 -17.42 14.76
N HIS A 347 -18.77 -16.31 14.02
CA HIS A 347 -20.08 -15.71 13.73
C HIS A 347 -20.70 -16.19 12.42
N LEU A 348 -19.90 -16.54 11.40
CA LEU A 348 -20.45 -17.05 10.13
C LEU A 348 -20.92 -18.52 10.19
N LEU A 349 -20.43 -19.32 11.16
CA LEU A 349 -20.83 -20.73 11.30
C LEU A 349 -21.95 -20.96 12.32
N THR A 350 -22.34 -19.98 13.13
CA THR A 350 -23.40 -20.15 14.14
C THR A 350 -24.81 -19.77 13.66
N ASP A 351 -24.96 -19.11 12.51
CA ASP A 351 -26.26 -18.57 12.07
C ASP A 351 -26.99 -19.40 10.99
N HIS A 352 -26.56 -20.64 10.75
CA HIS A 352 -27.25 -21.56 9.82
C HIS A 352 -27.59 -22.92 10.44
N VAL A 353 -28.59 -22.92 11.34
CA VAL A 353 -29.48 -24.07 11.55
C VAL A 353 -30.91 -23.55 11.77
N PRO A 354 -31.79 -23.51 10.75
CA PRO A 354 -33.22 -23.35 10.99
C PRO A 354 -33.84 -24.71 11.33
N HIS A 355 -34.25 -24.88 12.59
CA HIS A 355 -35.14 -25.97 12.99
C HIS A 355 -36.51 -25.78 12.33
N VAL A 356 -36.87 -26.72 11.46
CA VAL A 356 -38.21 -26.91 10.90
C VAL A 356 -39.13 -27.43 12.01
N LEU A 357 -40.21 -26.71 12.32
CA LEU A 357 -41.35 -27.26 13.06
C LEU A 357 -42.66 -26.69 12.50
N LEU A 358 -43.51 -27.62 12.05
CA LEU A 358 -44.82 -27.45 11.47
C LEU A 358 -45.81 -26.71 12.39
N GLY A 359 -46.71 -25.90 11.82
CA GLY A 359 -47.85 -25.38 12.57
C GLY A 359 -48.82 -24.45 11.85
N ARG A 360 -49.74 -25.03 11.06
CA ARG A 360 -51.12 -24.57 10.76
C ARG A 360 -51.40 -23.14 10.26
N SER A 361 -51.77 -23.13 8.98
CA SER A 361 -52.73 -22.25 8.28
C SER A 361 -53.80 -21.54 9.12
N ARG A 362 -53.89 -20.21 8.97
CA ARG A 362 -55.16 -19.46 8.92
C ARG A 362 -55.00 -18.14 8.15
N ARG A 363 -55.75 -18.02 7.04
CA ARG A 363 -55.97 -16.80 6.24
C ARG A 363 -56.59 -15.67 7.08
N LYS A 364 -56.20 -14.41 6.82
CA LYS A 364 -57.10 -13.25 6.73
C LYS A 364 -56.40 -12.00 6.12
N THR A 365 -56.84 -11.66 4.90
CA THR A 365 -57.21 -10.33 4.36
C THR A 365 -56.42 -9.06 4.72
N GLY A 366 -55.84 -8.43 3.68
CA GLY A 366 -56.20 -7.06 3.23
C GLY A 366 -55.50 -5.86 3.89
N GLY A 367 -54.86 -5.00 3.07
CA GLY A 367 -54.48 -3.65 3.47
C GLY A 367 -53.34 -3.04 2.66
N SER A 368 -53.65 -2.44 1.51
CA SER A 368 -52.77 -1.55 0.75
C SER A 368 -52.77 -0.14 1.35
N VAL A 369 -51.60 0.44 1.63
CA VAL A 369 -51.46 1.88 1.94
C VAL A 369 -50.30 2.46 1.12
N GLN A 370 -50.68 3.40 0.26
CA GLN A 370 -49.84 4.22 -0.61
C GLN A 370 -49.67 5.57 0.10
N LEU A 371 -48.44 6.02 0.36
CA LEU A 371 -48.16 7.29 1.05
C LEU A 371 -47.42 8.27 0.14
N ARG A 372 -48.04 9.46 0.04
CA ARG A 372 -47.72 10.65 -0.75
C ARG A 372 -46.30 11.18 -0.54
N ARG A 373 -45.71 11.67 -1.64
CA ARG A 373 -44.63 12.66 -1.67
C ARG A 373 -45.12 14.00 -1.10
N SER A 374 -44.31 14.62 -0.23
CA SER A 374 -44.33 16.06 0.00
C SER A 374 -42.93 16.62 -0.24
N THR A 375 -42.85 17.54 -1.20
CA THR A 375 -41.71 18.38 -1.53
C THR A 375 -41.45 19.42 -0.45
N GLY A 376 -40.19 19.55 -0.02
CA GLY A 376 -39.70 20.68 0.77
C GLY A 376 -38.25 20.95 0.37
N GLY A 377 -38.04 22.02 -0.40
CA GLY A 377 -36.72 22.48 -0.82
C GLY A 377 -36.10 23.43 0.20
N PHE A 378 -34.81 23.30 0.43
CA PHE A 378 -33.96 24.32 1.04
C PHE A 378 -32.66 24.37 0.22
N GLY A 379 -32.39 25.54 -0.37
CA GLY A 379 -31.22 25.80 -1.20
C GLY A 379 -29.96 26.09 -0.38
N PHE A 380 -28.84 25.55 -0.82
CA PHE A 380 -27.51 25.89 -0.33
C PHE A 380 -26.73 26.61 -1.43
N HIS A 381 -26.20 27.79 -1.11
CA HIS A 381 -25.26 28.55 -1.93
C HIS A 381 -23.89 27.85 -1.95
N THR A 382 -23.41 27.51 -3.15
CA THR A 382 -22.03 27.09 -3.43
C THR A 382 -21.20 28.28 -3.92
N PRO A 383 -19.94 28.48 -3.46
CA PRO A 383 -19.06 29.49 -4.02
C PRO A 383 -18.42 28.98 -5.32
N THR A 384 -18.52 29.78 -6.38
CA THR A 384 -17.87 29.59 -7.68
C THR A 384 -16.45 30.17 -7.66
N CYS A 385 -15.44 29.34 -7.98
CA CYS A 385 -14.10 29.83 -8.31
C CYS A 385 -14.11 30.42 -9.73
N GLN A 386 -14.14 31.75 -9.84
CA GLN A 386 -13.75 32.44 -11.08
C GLN A 386 -12.25 32.70 -11.05
N ALA A 387 -11.51 32.11 -11.98
CA ALA A 387 -10.16 32.53 -12.30
C ALA A 387 -10.24 33.75 -13.24
N SER A 388 -9.81 34.91 -12.74
CA SER A 388 -9.60 36.11 -13.55
C SER A 388 -8.32 35.94 -14.37
N SER A 389 -8.45 35.97 -15.69
CA SER A 389 -7.34 36.18 -16.61
C SER A 389 -6.94 37.66 -16.60
N SER A 390 -5.68 37.92 -16.27
CA SER A 390 -4.96 39.14 -16.66
C SER A 390 -3.64 38.73 -17.27
#